data_AF-S8CTR0-F1
#
_entry.id   AF-S8CTR0-F1
#
_cell.length_a   1.000
_cell.length_b   1.000
_cell.length_c   1.000
_cell.angle_alpha   90.00
_cell.angle_beta   90.00
_cell.angle_gamma   90.00
#
_symmetry.space_group_name_H-M   'P 1'
#
loop_
_entity.id
_entity.type
_entity.pdbx_description
1 polymer ?
#
loop_
_entity_poly.entity_id
_entity_poly.type
_entity_poly.pdbx_seq_one_letter_code
_entity_poly.pdbx_strand_id
1 'polypeptide(L)'
;AAATHKSSMHLPETVAPPATGQQKERPKFSVSLSKREIEEDFFAMDGRRPSRRPKKRSKTVQKQIETLFPGSWLVEITADMYKVPESA
;
A
#
# COMPACT_ATOMS: atom_id res chain seq x y z
N ALA A 1 4.43 37.73 -39.11
CA ALA A 1 3.97 36.58 -39.92
C ALA A 1 3.06 35.72 -39.06
N ALA A 2 1.86 35.45 -39.58
CA ALA A 2 0.83 34.49 -39.17
C ALA A 2 0.35 34.48 -37.70
N ALA A 3 -0.74 35.21 -37.47
CA ALA A 3 -1.77 34.83 -36.50
C ALA A 3 -2.56 33.61 -37.01
N THR A 4 -3.00 32.75 -36.09
CA THR A 4 -4.16 31.88 -36.30
C THR A 4 -4.96 31.74 -35.00
N HIS A 5 -6.17 32.29 -35.01
CA HIS A 5 -7.25 32.04 -34.06
C HIS A 5 -8.25 31.04 -34.66
N LYS A 6 -8.76 30.10 -33.85
CA LYS A 6 -10.10 29.46 -33.96
C LYS A 6 -10.31 28.58 -32.71
N SER A 7 -10.98 29.07 -31.67
CA SER A 7 -12.44 29.15 -31.42
C SER A 7 -13.14 27.80 -31.21
N SER A 8 -13.72 27.67 -30.01
CA SER A 8 -14.93 26.94 -29.59
C SER A 8 -14.98 25.43 -29.90
N MET A 9 -15.30 24.56 -28.95
CA MET A 9 -16.66 24.36 -28.46
C MET A 9 -16.65 23.54 -27.15
N HIS A 10 -17.44 24.01 -26.17
CA HIS A 10 -18.26 23.24 -25.23
C HIS A 10 -17.65 22.08 -24.42
N LEU A 11 -17.63 22.30 -23.08
CA LEU A 11 -17.56 21.29 -22.03
C LEU A 11 -18.65 20.20 -22.24
N PRO A 12 -18.45 19.03 -21.63
CA PRO A 12 -19.26 18.84 -20.43
C PRO A 12 -18.43 18.37 -19.24
N GLU A 13 -18.77 18.94 -18.09
CA GLU A 13 -18.54 18.36 -16.77
C GLU A 13 -18.78 16.86 -16.80
N THR A 14 -17.71 16.08 -16.70
CA THR A 14 -17.84 14.68 -16.28
C THR A 14 -17.68 14.66 -14.77
N VAL A 15 -18.82 14.93 -14.13
CA VAL A 15 -19.31 14.33 -12.89
C VAL A 15 -18.21 13.86 -11.94
N ALA A 16 -17.90 14.73 -10.98
CA ALA A 16 -17.33 14.28 -9.72
C ALA A 16 -18.20 13.13 -9.16
N PRO A 17 -17.62 11.99 -8.74
CA PRO A 17 -18.41 10.91 -8.20
C PRO A 17 -19.16 11.40 -6.95
N PRO A 18 -20.48 11.18 -6.84
CA PRO A 18 -21.24 11.54 -5.66
C PRO A 18 -21.06 10.42 -4.63
N ALA A 19 -20.46 10.72 -3.48
CA ALA A 19 -20.91 10.22 -2.18
C ALA A 19 -20.03 10.77 -1.08
N THR A 20 -20.59 11.75 -0.39
CA THR A 20 -20.41 11.98 1.04
C THR A 20 -20.37 10.66 1.81
N GLY A 21 -19.18 10.27 2.24
CA GLY A 21 -18.98 9.34 3.34
C GLY A 21 -17.94 10.00 4.23
N GLN A 22 -18.25 10.20 5.51
CA GLN A 22 -17.27 10.61 6.50
C GLN A 22 -16.00 9.77 6.27
N GLN A 23 -14.84 10.41 6.07
CA GLN A 23 -13.54 9.74 6.05
C GLN A 23 -13.31 9.17 7.46
N LYS A 24 -14.01 8.09 7.78
CA LYS A 24 -13.86 7.36 9.02
C LYS A 24 -12.51 6.68 8.87
N GLU A 25 -11.51 7.18 9.60
CA GLU A 25 -10.16 6.62 9.58
C GLU A 25 -10.28 5.11 9.80
N ARG A 26 -9.94 4.34 8.75
CA ARG A 26 -10.05 2.88 8.80
C ARG A 26 -9.04 2.35 9.81
N PRO A 27 -9.38 1.27 10.53
CA PRO A 27 -8.43 0.67 11.46
C PRO A 27 -7.19 0.19 10.70
N LYS A 28 -6.02 0.64 11.14
CA LYS A 28 -4.73 0.22 10.57
C LYS A 28 -4.48 -1.24 10.92
N PHE A 29 -4.10 -2.05 9.92
CA PHE A 29 -3.64 -3.42 10.11
C PHE A 29 -2.18 -3.46 10.58
N SER A 30 -1.88 -2.76 11.68
CA SER A 30 -0.54 -2.72 12.26
C SER A 30 -0.61 -2.95 13.76
N VAL A 31 0.13 -3.93 14.26
CA VAL A 31 0.32 -4.15 15.71
C VAL A 31 1.72 -3.65 16.07
N SER A 32 1.81 -2.73 17.02
CA SER A 32 3.10 -2.29 17.56
C SER A 32 3.61 -3.35 18.52
N LEU A 33 4.83 -3.84 18.28
CA LEU A 33 5.55 -4.69 19.23
C LEU A 33 6.53 -3.85 20.04
N SER A 34 6.69 -4.19 21.32
CA SER A 34 7.72 -3.58 22.15
C SER A 34 9.10 -4.11 21.78
N LYS A 35 10.14 -3.29 22.00
CA LYS A 35 11.53 -3.74 21.78
C LYS A 35 11.90 -4.94 22.63
N ARG A 36 11.32 -5.06 23.82
CA ARG A 36 11.58 -6.17 24.74
C ARG A 36 11.03 -7.48 24.19
N GLU A 37 9.78 -7.50 23.72
CA GLU A 37 9.17 -8.69 23.09
C GLU A 37 10.00 -9.14 21.89
N ILE A 38 10.35 -8.19 21.01
CA ILE A 38 11.21 -8.48 19.85
C ILE A 38 12.57 -9.07 20.30
N GLU A 39 13.22 -8.52 21.31
CA GLU A 39 14.52 -9.05 21.79
C GLU A 39 14.39 -10.46 22.39
N GLU A 40 13.32 -10.73 23.14
CA GLU A 40 13.05 -12.01 23.77
C GLU A 40 12.78 -13.10 22.73
N ASP A 41 11.96 -12.81 21.72
CA ASP A 41 11.65 -13.74 20.64
C ASP A 41 12.90 -14.08 19.81
N PHE A 42 13.67 -13.07 19.43
CA PHE A 42 14.92 -13.30 18.68
C PHE A 42 15.95 -14.07 19.50
N PHE A 43 16.01 -13.84 20.81
CA PHE A 43 16.87 -14.62 21.69
C PHE A 43 16.39 -16.07 21.80
N ALA A 44 15.07 -16.31 21.89
CA ALA A 44 14.51 -17.66 21.92
C ALA A 44 14.71 -18.42 20.59
N MET A 45 14.65 -17.72 19.45
CA MET A 45 14.77 -18.32 18.12
C MET A 45 16.22 -18.55 17.67
N ASP A 46 17.11 -17.57 17.87
CA ASP A 46 18.45 -17.53 17.26
C ASP A 46 19.57 -17.38 18.32
N GLY A 47 19.21 -17.33 19.61
CA GLY A 47 20.15 -17.15 20.73
C GLY A 47 20.82 -15.78 20.78
N ARG A 48 20.40 -14.85 19.92
CA ARG A 48 21.07 -13.56 19.71
C ARG A 48 20.05 -12.45 19.60
N ARG A 49 20.43 -11.27 20.10
CA ARG A 49 19.60 -10.07 19.93
C ARG A 49 19.55 -9.66 18.45
N PRO A 50 18.40 -9.17 17.96
CA PRO A 50 18.29 -8.70 16.58
C PRO A 50 19.28 -7.55 16.32
N SER A 51 19.79 -7.49 15.09
CA SER A 51 20.64 -6.36 14.66
C SER A 51 19.87 -5.04 14.81
N ARG A 52 20.51 -4.04 15.42
CA ARG A 52 19.93 -2.68 15.60
C ARG A 52 19.53 -2.00 14.30
N ARG A 53 20.11 -2.44 13.17
CA ARG A 53 19.78 -1.94 11.83
C ARG A 53 19.13 -3.05 11.01
N PRO A 54 18.00 -2.79 10.34
CA PRO A 54 17.43 -3.70 9.35
C PRO A 54 18.50 -4.10 8.34
N LYS A 55 18.64 -5.40 8.09
CA LYS A 55 19.66 -5.91 7.16
C LYS A 55 19.19 -5.64 5.73
N LYS A 56 19.79 -4.64 5.07
CA LYS A 56 19.46 -4.28 3.68
C LYS A 56 19.88 -5.41 2.75
N ARG A 57 18.91 -6.09 2.14
CA ARG A 57 19.15 -7.15 1.14
C ARG A 57 19.35 -6.53 -0.25
N SER A 58 19.99 -7.26 -1.15
CA SER A 58 20.04 -6.86 -2.57
C SER A 58 18.61 -6.87 -3.14
N LYS A 59 18.33 -6.00 -4.12
CA LYS A 59 16.98 -5.86 -4.69
C LYS A 59 16.45 -7.17 -5.27
N THR A 60 17.32 -7.96 -5.90
CA THR A 60 16.95 -9.26 -6.49
C THR A 60 16.50 -10.26 -5.43
N VAL A 61 17.26 -10.39 -4.33
CA VAL A 61 16.92 -11.30 -3.23
C VAL A 61 15.64 -10.85 -2.54
N GLN A 62 15.47 -9.54 -2.33
CA GLN A 62 14.26 -8.99 -1.72
C GLN A 62 13.01 -9.26 -2.58
N LYS A 63 13.11 -9.14 -3.92
CA LYS A 63 12.02 -9.52 -4.84
C LYS A 63 11.64 -11.01 -4.73
N GLN A 64 12.63 -11.90 -4.68
CA GLN A 64 12.38 -13.34 -4.52
C GLN A 64 11.65 -13.64 -3.20
N ILE A 65 12.08 -13.02 -2.11
CA ILE A 65 11.41 -13.12 -0.80
C ILE A 65 9.97 -12.64 -0.91
N GLU A 66 9.73 -11.46 -1.48
CA GLU A 66 8.38 -10.91 -1.63
C GLU A 66 7.45 -11.80 -2.45
N THR A 67 7.97 -12.53 -3.46
CA THR A 67 7.17 -13.52 -4.19
C THR A 67 6.81 -14.77 -3.38
N LEU A 68 7.59 -15.10 -2.34
CA LEU A 68 7.35 -16.26 -1.47
C LEU A 68 6.42 -15.95 -0.30
N PHE A 69 6.34 -14.68 0.12
CA PHE A 69 5.51 -14.25 1.25
C PHE A 69 4.28 -13.49 0.73
N PRO A 70 3.18 -14.20 0.38
CA PRO A 70 1.93 -13.55 0.01
C PRO A 70 1.44 -12.74 1.20
N GLY A 71 1.43 -11.41 1.06
CA GLY A 71 1.06 -10.48 2.13
C GLY A 71 2.08 -9.41 2.45
N SER A 72 3.32 -9.53 1.97
CA SER A 72 4.34 -8.47 2.14
C SER A 72 3.92 -7.11 1.55
N TRP A 73 2.98 -7.11 0.60
CA TRP A 73 2.42 -5.92 -0.04
C TRP A 73 0.97 -5.61 0.39
N LEU A 74 0.37 -6.43 1.26
CA LEU A 74 -0.98 -6.21 1.78
C LEU A 74 -0.91 -5.23 2.95
N VAL A 75 -0.92 -3.94 2.63
CA VAL A 75 -0.95 -2.85 3.62
C VAL A 75 -2.34 -2.73 4.26
N GLU A 76 -3.39 -2.87 3.44
CA GLU A 76 -4.79 -2.80 3.86
C GLU A 76 -5.65 -3.75 3.02
N ILE A 77 -6.73 -4.27 3.61
CA ILE A 77 -7.75 -5.03 2.90
C ILE A 77 -9.01 -4.16 2.84
N THR A 78 -9.46 -3.83 1.63
CA THR A 78 -10.65 -2.98 1.43
C THR A 78 -11.73 -3.74 0.66
N ALA A 79 -12.99 -3.45 0.93
CA ALA A 79 -14.11 -4.05 0.20
C ALA A 79 -14.02 -3.80 -1.32
N ASP A 80 -13.43 -2.67 -1.72
CA ASP A 80 -13.22 -2.33 -3.12
C ASP A 80 -12.24 -3.29 -3.83
N MET A 81 -11.31 -3.92 -3.11
CA MET A 81 -10.42 -4.95 -3.68
C MET A 81 -11.15 -6.24 -4.05
N TYR A 82 -12.37 -6.45 -3.52
CA TYR A 82 -13.23 -7.58 -3.86
C TYR A 82 -14.31 -7.21 -4.88
N LYS A 83 -14.35 -5.96 -5.37
CA LYS A 83 -15.27 -5.59 -6.44
C LYS A 83 -14.81 -6.24 -7.73
N VAL A 84 -15.55 -7.27 -8.15
CA VAL A 84 -15.39 -7.86 -9.48
C VAL A 84 -16.14 -6.97 -10.47
N PRO A 85 -15.47 -6.42 -11.51
CA PRO A 85 -16.19 -5.74 -12.57
C PRO A 85 -17.07 -6.77 -13.29
N GLU A 86 -18.38 -6.53 -13.38
CA GLU A 86 -19.23 -7.33 -14.25
C GLU A 86 -18.73 -7.15 -15.69
N SER A 87 -18.48 -8.27 -16.38
CA SER A 87 -18.13 -8.25 -17.79
C SER A 87 -19.32 -7.71 -18.58
N ALA A 88 -19.12 -6.59 -19.28
CA ALA A 88 -20.06 -6.05 -20.25
C ALA A 88 -20.31 -7.04 -21.41
#